data_AF-A0A286FQH7-F1
#
_entry.id   AF-A0A286FQH7-F1
#
_cell.length_a   1.000
_cell.length_b   1.000
_cell.length_c   1.000
_cell.angle_alpha   90.00
_cell.angle_beta   90.00
_cell.angle_gamma   90.00
#
_symmetry.space_group_name_H-M   'P 1'
#
loop_
_entity.id
_entity.type
_entity.pdbx_description
1 polymer ?
#
loop_
_entity_poly.entity_id
_entity_poly.type
_entity_poly.pdbx_seq_one_letter_code
_entity_poly.pdbx_strand_id
1 'polypeptide(L)'
;MSEELSEAVDELGARLKAYEGRAAAVAGVGKDPVNAPMIRHWCEAMGDTSPAYRGPGAIAPPTMLQVWTMGGLSGHEGRTDAYDELLGLLDESGCTSVVATDCEQEYPRPLRPGDEVTFDAVIESVSDRKTTKLGTGYFVTTRMDVRVAGELAGTHRFRILKYAPARRESQAKRPRRPRPVVNRDTSGFWEGVAEHRLLIQRCTGCGTLRHPWLPGCNACGCLDWDTVEASGEGTVYSYVVMHHPPFPAFEPPYAVGLIELAEGVRMVSNVVGVPYDKVRIGLPVRVEFRGYEDEEGALVLPVFRVVEGEG
;
A
#
# COMPACT_ATOMS: atom_id res chain seq x y z
N MET A 1 35.20 0.69 14.71
CA MET A 1 33.78 0.70 14.28
C MET A 1 33.14 2.09 14.28
N SER A 2 33.46 3.00 15.20
CA SER A 2 32.88 4.37 15.20
C SER A 2 33.60 5.38 14.30
N GLU A 3 34.93 5.27 14.14
CA GLU A 3 35.70 6.20 13.29
C GLU A 3 35.53 5.91 11.80
N GLU A 4 35.63 4.65 11.36
CA GLU A 4 35.44 4.25 9.95
C GLU A 4 34.05 4.59 9.40
N LEU A 5 33.00 4.46 10.23
CA LEU A 5 31.64 4.87 9.83
C LEU A 5 31.48 6.40 9.77
N SER A 6 32.21 7.15 10.59
CA SER A 6 32.21 8.62 10.54
C SER A 6 32.93 9.11 9.29
N GLU A 7 34.10 8.53 9.01
CA GLU A 7 34.92 8.88 7.85
C GLU A 7 34.21 8.57 6.53
N ALA A 8 33.55 7.42 6.42
CA ALA A 8 32.74 7.07 5.24
C ALA A 8 31.51 7.98 5.04
N VAL A 9 30.92 8.48 6.12
CA VAL A 9 29.79 9.43 6.08
C VAL A 9 30.24 10.82 5.64
N ASP A 10 31.40 11.26 6.13
CA ASP A 10 32.01 12.53 5.76
C ASP A 10 32.49 12.52 4.30
N GLU A 11 33.04 11.39 3.83
CA GLU A 11 33.42 11.20 2.42
C GLU A 11 32.20 11.22 1.49
N LEU A 12 31.11 10.54 1.86
CA LEU A 12 29.86 10.59 1.09
C LEU A 12 29.29 12.02 1.04
N GLY A 13 29.29 12.73 2.17
CA GLY A 13 28.85 14.13 2.23
C GLY A 13 29.62 15.03 1.26
N ALA A 14 30.94 14.91 1.23
CA ALA A 14 31.80 15.66 0.32
C ALA A 14 31.52 15.32 -1.16
N ARG A 15 31.32 14.03 -1.48
CA ARG A 15 30.97 13.59 -2.85
C ARG A 15 29.61 14.13 -3.30
N LEU A 16 28.61 14.12 -2.42
CA LEU A 16 27.28 14.67 -2.71
C LEU A 16 27.33 16.19 -2.91
N LYS A 17 28.12 16.90 -2.11
CA LYS A 17 28.36 18.34 -2.25
C LYS A 17 28.97 18.74 -3.59
N ALA A 18 29.78 17.87 -4.20
CA ALA A 18 30.35 18.12 -5.52
C ALA A 18 29.30 18.19 -6.66
N TYR A 19 28.05 17.81 -6.40
CA TYR A 19 26.95 17.95 -7.35
C TYR A 19 26.28 19.33 -7.31
N GLU A 20 26.53 20.15 -6.28
CA GLU A 20 25.97 21.50 -6.21
C GLU A 20 26.43 22.34 -7.41
N GLY A 21 25.48 23.04 -8.05
CA GLY A 21 25.72 23.82 -9.26
C GLY A 21 25.75 23.01 -10.57
N ARG A 22 25.76 21.67 -10.52
CA ARG A 22 25.63 20.84 -11.75
C ARG A 22 24.19 20.92 -12.27
N ALA A 23 24.06 20.87 -13.60
CA ALA A 23 22.75 20.84 -14.24
C ALA A 23 22.03 19.52 -13.92
N ALA A 24 20.77 19.59 -13.53
CA ALA A 24 19.85 18.46 -13.35
C ALA A 24 18.99 18.18 -14.60
N ALA A 25 18.78 19.22 -15.43
CA ALA A 25 18.18 19.14 -16.75
C ALA A 25 18.78 20.26 -17.62
N VAL A 26 19.06 19.98 -18.89
CA VAL A 26 19.59 20.97 -19.85
C VAL A 26 18.74 20.93 -21.10
N ALA A 27 18.24 22.09 -21.52
CA ALA A 27 17.42 22.24 -22.72
C ALA A 27 16.24 21.24 -22.76
N GLY A 28 15.63 20.97 -21.61
CA GLY A 28 14.45 20.13 -21.52
C GLY A 28 13.29 20.77 -22.26
N VAL A 29 12.49 19.97 -22.97
CA VAL A 29 11.30 20.43 -23.69
C VAL A 29 10.09 19.73 -23.10
N GLY A 30 9.02 20.50 -22.85
CA GLY A 30 7.74 19.95 -22.45
C GLY A 30 7.20 19.03 -23.54
N LYS A 31 6.59 17.91 -23.15
CA LYS A 31 6.14 16.88 -24.10
C LYS A 31 5.04 17.38 -25.02
N ASP A 32 4.20 18.26 -24.49
CA ASP A 32 3.14 18.93 -25.21
C ASP A 32 3.30 20.44 -25.01
N PRO A 33 2.95 21.26 -26.02
CA PRO A 33 2.64 22.66 -25.78
C PRO A 33 1.57 22.76 -24.71
N VAL A 34 1.56 23.89 -24.00
CA VAL A 34 0.47 24.23 -23.08
C VAL A 34 -0.84 24.09 -23.86
N ASN A 35 -1.80 23.31 -23.34
CA ASN A 35 -2.99 22.97 -24.11
C ASN A 35 -4.27 22.96 -23.27
N ALA A 36 -5.37 23.34 -23.91
CA ALA A 36 -6.68 23.44 -23.27
C ALA A 36 -7.21 22.10 -22.71
N PRO A 37 -7.01 20.92 -23.36
CA PRO A 37 -7.42 19.65 -22.79
C PRO A 37 -6.82 19.36 -21.41
N MET A 38 -5.49 19.50 -21.26
CA MET A 38 -4.82 19.27 -19.98
C MET A 38 -5.24 20.30 -18.92
N ILE A 39 -5.38 21.58 -19.30
CA ILE A 39 -5.89 22.63 -18.41
C ILE A 39 -7.28 22.27 -17.88
N ARG A 40 -8.20 21.89 -18.77
CA ARG A 40 -9.56 21.50 -18.40
C ARG A 40 -9.56 20.32 -17.43
N HIS A 41 -8.82 19.25 -17.73
CA HIS A 41 -8.75 18.06 -16.88
C HIS A 41 -8.15 18.38 -15.50
N TRP A 42 -7.09 19.18 -15.44
CA TRP A 42 -6.51 19.61 -14.18
C TRP A 42 -7.50 20.43 -13.35
N CYS A 43 -8.18 21.40 -13.95
CA CYS A 43 -9.20 22.21 -13.28
C CYS A 43 -10.36 21.36 -12.75
N GLU A 44 -10.83 20.38 -13.51
CA GLU A 44 -11.89 19.45 -13.07
C GLU A 44 -11.45 18.61 -11.87
N ALA A 45 -10.23 18.06 -11.91
CA ALA A 45 -9.68 17.27 -10.82
C ALA A 45 -9.47 18.10 -9.54
N MET A 46 -9.05 19.37 -9.70
CA MET A 46 -8.82 20.29 -8.58
C MET A 46 -10.09 21.00 -8.10
N GLY A 47 -11.20 20.88 -8.83
CA GLY A 47 -12.42 21.63 -8.57
C GLY A 47 -12.30 23.14 -8.80
N ASP A 48 -11.28 23.58 -9.55
CA ASP A 48 -11.04 25.00 -9.84
C ASP A 48 -11.92 25.45 -11.01
N THR A 49 -12.83 26.38 -10.73
CA THR A 49 -13.84 26.86 -11.69
C THR A 49 -13.56 28.26 -12.22
N SER A 50 -12.36 28.79 -11.99
CA SER A 50 -12.00 30.13 -12.46
C SER A 50 -12.24 30.32 -13.96
N PRO A 51 -12.91 31.40 -14.38
CA PRO A 51 -13.17 31.68 -15.79
C PRO A 51 -11.89 32.02 -16.57
N ALA A 52 -10.80 32.39 -15.88
CA ALA A 52 -9.52 32.73 -16.52
C ALA A 52 -8.89 31.58 -17.31
N TYR A 53 -9.30 30.34 -17.04
CA TYR A 53 -8.73 29.12 -17.64
C TYR A 53 -9.53 28.60 -18.83
N ARG A 54 -10.51 29.37 -19.33
CA ARG A 54 -11.44 28.93 -20.39
C ARG A 54 -11.58 29.98 -21.49
N GLY A 55 -11.91 29.52 -22.69
CA GLY A 55 -12.17 30.36 -23.86
C GLY A 55 -10.90 30.87 -24.59
N PRO A 56 -11.07 31.77 -25.57
CA PRO A 56 -9.98 32.19 -26.47
C PRO A 56 -8.80 32.89 -25.80
N GLY A 57 -9.01 33.50 -24.64
CA GLY A 57 -7.99 34.21 -23.85
C GLY A 57 -7.42 33.40 -22.68
N ALA A 58 -7.71 32.10 -22.63
CA ALA A 58 -7.36 31.24 -21.51
C ALA A 58 -5.87 31.32 -21.16
N ILE A 59 -5.59 31.31 -19.87
CA ILE A 59 -4.26 31.03 -19.34
C ILE A 59 -4.27 29.65 -18.69
N ALA A 60 -3.11 29.01 -18.59
CA ALA A 60 -2.96 27.86 -17.70
C ALA A 60 -2.99 28.34 -16.24
N PRO A 61 -3.63 27.60 -15.32
CA PRO A 61 -3.46 27.82 -13.89
C PRO A 61 -1.97 27.88 -13.55
N PRO A 62 -1.48 28.92 -12.83
CA PRO A 62 -0.06 29.04 -12.51
C PRO A 62 0.52 27.81 -11.81
N THR A 63 -0.27 27.15 -10.97
CA THR A 63 0.07 25.90 -10.28
C THR A 63 0.27 24.69 -11.20
N MET A 64 -0.02 24.81 -12.49
CA MET A 64 0.33 23.81 -13.50
C MET A 64 1.76 23.97 -14.03
N LEU A 65 2.57 24.91 -13.54
CA LEU A 65 3.92 25.18 -14.04
C LEU A 65 4.76 23.90 -14.21
N GLN A 66 4.79 23.04 -13.18
CA GLN A 66 5.52 21.77 -13.24
C GLN A 66 4.86 20.71 -14.12
N VAL A 67 3.53 20.76 -14.30
CA VAL A 67 2.78 19.74 -15.08
C VAL A 67 3.32 19.63 -16.49
N TRP A 68 3.71 20.75 -17.10
CA TRP A 68 4.23 20.83 -18.46
C TRP A 68 5.64 20.26 -18.62
N THR A 69 6.37 20.06 -17.52
CA THR A 69 7.76 19.56 -17.54
C THR A 69 7.90 18.16 -16.95
N MET A 70 6.79 17.51 -16.56
CA MET A 70 6.83 16.17 -15.97
C MET A 70 7.21 15.10 -16.99
N GLY A 71 8.01 14.13 -16.56
CA GLY A 71 8.33 12.95 -17.37
C GLY A 71 7.13 12.04 -17.65
N GLY A 72 6.05 12.11 -16.86
CA GLY A 72 4.90 11.21 -17.04
C GLY A 72 5.29 9.72 -16.95
N LEU A 73 4.51 8.85 -17.57
CA LEU A 73 4.74 7.40 -17.53
C LEU A 73 5.94 6.94 -18.37
N SER A 74 6.33 7.69 -19.40
CA SER A 74 7.50 7.33 -20.22
C SER A 74 8.83 7.81 -19.63
N GLY A 75 8.81 8.47 -18.47
CA GLY A 75 10.02 8.93 -17.78
C GLY A 75 10.54 10.28 -18.26
N HIS A 76 11.65 10.70 -17.67
CA HIS A 76 12.27 12.02 -17.94
C HIS A 76 13.29 11.89 -19.07
N GLU A 77 12.98 12.44 -20.25
CA GLU A 77 13.89 12.41 -21.40
C GLU A 77 14.94 13.54 -21.35
N GLY A 78 14.69 14.61 -20.58
CA GLY A 78 15.58 15.77 -20.45
C GLY A 78 16.43 15.81 -19.18
N ARG A 79 16.47 14.73 -18.39
CA ARG A 79 17.25 14.66 -17.15
C ARG A 79 18.72 14.38 -17.49
N THR A 80 19.64 15.02 -16.76
CA THR A 80 21.09 14.78 -16.94
C THR A 80 21.57 13.58 -16.13
N ASP A 81 22.65 12.96 -16.61
CA ASP A 81 23.36 11.90 -15.88
C ASP A 81 23.77 12.34 -14.48
N ALA A 82 24.14 13.62 -14.31
CA ALA A 82 24.55 14.16 -13.01
C ALA A 82 23.48 14.03 -11.92
N TYR A 83 22.20 14.19 -12.27
CA TYR A 83 21.12 14.07 -11.29
C TYR A 83 20.78 12.61 -11.01
N ASP A 84 20.80 11.76 -12.02
CA ASP A 84 20.60 10.31 -11.82
C ASP A 84 21.75 9.67 -11.04
N GLU A 85 23.00 10.08 -11.30
CA GLU A 85 24.19 9.71 -10.51
C GLU A 85 24.03 10.14 -9.04
N LEU A 86 23.60 11.38 -8.78
CA LEU A 86 23.37 11.86 -7.42
C LEU A 86 22.33 11.00 -6.68
N LEU A 87 21.20 10.71 -7.34
CA LEU A 87 20.15 9.89 -6.76
C LEU A 87 20.59 8.44 -6.57
N GLY A 88 21.34 7.88 -7.52
CA GLY A 88 21.93 6.54 -7.44
C GLY A 88 22.90 6.41 -6.27
N LEU A 89 23.79 7.38 -6.07
CA LEU A 89 24.70 7.42 -4.91
C LEU A 89 23.94 7.45 -3.57
N LEU A 90 22.85 8.22 -3.52
CA LEU A 90 21.99 8.25 -2.34
C LEU A 90 21.32 6.89 -2.10
N ASP A 91 20.81 6.24 -3.14
CA ASP A 91 20.22 4.90 -3.04
C ASP A 91 21.23 3.84 -2.59
N GLU A 92 22.43 3.83 -3.17
CA GLU A 92 23.53 2.93 -2.81
C GLU A 92 23.98 3.12 -1.36
N SER A 93 23.89 4.35 -0.83
CA SER A 93 24.16 4.66 0.57
C SER A 93 23.06 4.22 1.55
N GLY A 94 21.99 3.58 1.05
CA GLY A 94 20.84 3.14 1.82
C GLY A 94 19.72 4.19 1.94
N CYS A 95 19.85 5.35 1.31
CA CYS A 95 18.79 6.37 1.28
C CYS A 95 17.73 6.07 0.21
N THR A 96 17.09 4.91 0.34
CA THR A 96 16.20 4.33 -0.67
C THR A 96 14.81 4.96 -0.73
N SER A 97 14.43 5.76 0.25
CA SER A 97 13.13 6.44 0.31
C SER A 97 13.26 7.92 -0.02
N VAL A 98 12.23 8.48 -0.64
CA VAL A 98 12.16 9.89 -1.02
C VAL A 98 10.84 10.50 -0.58
N VAL A 99 10.88 11.74 -0.10
CA VAL A 99 9.69 12.53 0.18
C VAL A 99 9.95 13.98 -0.24
N ALA A 100 8.95 14.64 -0.82
CA ALA A 100 8.99 16.07 -1.07
C ALA A 100 8.75 16.82 0.25
N THR A 101 9.58 17.80 0.56
CA THR A 101 9.49 18.55 1.83
C THR A 101 9.08 20.00 1.60
N ASP A 102 9.56 20.62 0.51
CA ASP A 102 9.32 22.03 0.24
C ASP A 102 9.15 22.27 -1.26
N CYS A 103 8.27 23.21 -1.62
CA CYS A 103 8.00 23.62 -2.99
C CYS A 103 7.76 25.14 -2.99
N GLU A 104 8.63 25.86 -3.69
CA GLU A 104 8.50 27.30 -3.92
C GLU A 104 8.36 27.54 -5.42
N GLN A 105 7.37 28.33 -5.81
CA GLN A 105 7.15 28.68 -7.22
C GLN A 105 6.94 30.18 -7.38
N GLU A 106 7.57 30.73 -8.42
CA GLU A 106 7.43 32.12 -8.85
C GLU A 106 6.85 32.13 -10.26
N TYR A 107 5.89 33.04 -10.52
CA TYR A 107 5.16 33.11 -11.79
C TYR A 107 5.25 34.52 -12.39
N PRO A 108 6.37 34.90 -13.03
CA PRO A 108 6.52 36.22 -13.64
C PRO A 108 5.49 36.52 -14.73
N ARG A 109 5.02 35.50 -15.46
CA ARG A 109 3.98 35.63 -16.50
C ARG A 109 3.11 34.38 -16.59
N PRO A 110 1.84 34.49 -17.02
CA PRO A 110 0.99 33.33 -17.24
C PRO A 110 1.39 32.58 -18.51
N LEU A 111 1.32 31.24 -18.46
CA LEU A 111 1.40 30.37 -19.63
C LEU A 111 0.08 30.37 -20.40
N ARG A 112 0.14 30.23 -21.72
CA ARG A 112 -1.05 30.25 -22.60
C ARG A 112 -1.11 29.02 -23.49
N PRO A 113 -2.31 28.53 -23.87
CA PRO A 113 -2.43 27.48 -24.87
C PRO A 113 -1.65 27.81 -26.14
N GLY A 114 -0.80 26.88 -26.57
CA GLY A 114 0.14 27.04 -27.68
C GLY A 114 1.57 27.38 -27.26
N ASP A 115 1.82 27.81 -26.01
CA ASP A 115 3.17 28.05 -25.50
C ASP A 115 3.99 26.75 -25.51
N GLU A 116 5.12 26.74 -26.20
CA GLU A 116 6.10 25.67 -26.14
C GLU A 116 7.03 25.91 -24.94
N VAL A 117 6.98 24.98 -23.99
CA VAL A 117 7.73 25.09 -22.74
C VAL A 117 9.10 24.44 -22.90
N THR A 118 10.12 25.20 -22.53
CA THR A 118 11.49 24.71 -22.34
C THR A 118 11.90 24.91 -20.89
N PHE A 119 12.85 24.13 -20.40
CA PHE A 119 13.31 24.28 -19.03
C PHE A 119 14.75 23.82 -18.84
N ASP A 120 15.42 24.46 -17.89
CA ASP A 120 16.72 24.05 -17.38
C ASP A 120 16.60 23.89 -15.87
N ALA A 121 17.27 22.90 -15.30
CA ALA A 121 17.30 22.70 -13.86
C ALA A 121 18.73 22.57 -13.36
N VAL A 122 18.96 23.05 -12.14
CA VAL A 122 20.24 22.95 -11.43
C VAL A 122 20.03 22.28 -10.09
N ILE A 123 21.01 21.48 -9.67
CA ILE A 123 21.13 20.99 -8.30
C ILE A 123 21.61 22.17 -7.47
N GLU A 124 20.68 22.89 -6.85
CA GLU A 124 20.96 24.16 -6.17
C GLU A 124 21.69 23.93 -4.85
N SER A 125 21.29 22.91 -4.08
CA SER A 125 21.98 22.53 -2.85
C SER A 125 21.75 21.07 -2.47
N VAL A 126 22.73 20.50 -1.76
CA VAL A 126 22.63 19.25 -1.02
C VAL A 126 23.00 19.53 0.44
N SER A 127 22.13 19.22 1.38
CA SER A 127 22.40 19.46 2.80
C SER A 127 23.45 18.50 3.34
N ASP A 128 24.00 18.79 4.52
CA ASP A 128 24.67 17.75 5.32
C ASP A 128 23.67 16.65 5.71
N ARG A 129 24.19 15.52 6.19
CA ARG A 129 23.37 14.43 6.71
C ARG A 129 22.49 14.91 7.85
N LYS A 130 21.17 14.66 7.76
CA LYS A 130 20.18 15.02 8.79
C LYS A 130 19.38 13.79 9.21
N THR A 131 19.09 13.71 10.51
CA THR A 131 18.15 12.72 11.06
C THR A 131 16.81 13.38 11.29
N THR A 132 15.76 12.81 10.71
CA THR A 132 14.37 13.25 10.84
C THR A 132 13.52 12.13 11.47
N LYS A 133 12.23 12.39 11.69
CA LYS A 133 11.28 11.35 12.14
C LYS A 133 11.10 10.22 11.12
N LEU A 134 11.29 10.51 9.82
CA LEU A 134 11.14 9.52 8.75
C LEU A 134 12.38 8.65 8.61
N GLY A 135 13.53 9.16 9.03
CA GLY A 135 14.83 8.49 8.91
C GLY A 135 15.97 9.47 8.73
N THR A 136 17.16 8.91 8.51
CA THR A 136 18.40 9.67 8.32
C THR A 136 18.73 9.75 6.85
N GLY A 137 19.06 10.95 6.35
CA GLY A 137 19.25 11.18 4.93
C GLY A 137 19.82 12.55 4.60
N TYR A 138 19.65 12.95 3.35
CA TYR A 138 20.15 14.21 2.79
C TYR A 138 19.00 14.93 2.08
N PHE A 139 18.94 16.24 2.27
CA PHE A 139 18.03 17.07 1.49
C PHE A 139 18.71 17.47 0.18
N VAL A 140 17.98 17.36 -0.92
CA VAL A 140 18.42 17.81 -2.23
C VAL A 140 17.43 18.86 -2.72
N THR A 141 17.93 20.05 -3.02
CA THR A 141 17.14 21.15 -3.56
C THR A 141 17.50 21.34 -5.03
N THR A 142 16.52 21.27 -5.91
CA THR A 142 16.66 21.58 -7.32
C THR A 142 15.92 22.86 -7.65
N ARG A 143 16.51 23.73 -8.45
CA ARG A 143 15.84 24.90 -9.02
C ARG A 143 15.68 24.71 -10.52
N MET A 144 14.46 24.81 -11.00
CA MET A 144 14.11 24.73 -12.42
C MET A 144 13.57 26.07 -12.91
N ASP A 145 14.14 26.55 -14.00
CA ASP A 145 13.68 27.75 -14.68
C ASP A 145 12.91 27.31 -15.93
N VAL A 146 11.64 27.66 -16.01
CA VAL A 146 10.74 27.34 -17.11
C VAL A 146 10.64 28.55 -18.03
N ARG A 147 10.87 28.33 -19.33
CA ARG A 147 10.92 29.37 -20.35
C ARG A 147 9.98 29.07 -21.51
N VAL A 148 9.51 30.12 -22.18
CA VAL A 148 8.77 30.04 -23.45
C VAL A 148 9.40 31.04 -24.39
N ALA A 149 9.76 30.59 -25.60
CA ALA A 149 10.49 31.42 -26.57
C ALA A 149 11.74 32.11 -25.97
N GLY A 150 12.43 31.45 -25.02
CA GLY A 150 13.62 31.96 -24.33
C GLY A 150 13.35 32.89 -23.15
N GLU A 151 12.10 33.33 -22.93
CA GLU A 151 11.73 34.22 -21.83
C GLU A 151 11.28 33.44 -20.59
N LEU A 152 11.68 33.90 -19.40
CA LEU A 152 11.30 33.26 -18.13
C LEU A 152 9.79 33.33 -17.90
N ALA A 153 9.16 32.17 -17.78
CA ALA A 153 7.74 32.01 -17.50
C ALA A 153 7.46 31.61 -16.04
N GLY A 154 8.38 30.89 -15.41
CA GLY A 154 8.28 30.56 -14.00
C GLY A 154 9.56 29.93 -13.45
N THR A 155 9.70 29.99 -12.13
CA THR A 155 10.78 29.32 -11.39
C THR A 155 10.15 28.33 -10.43
N HIS A 156 10.69 27.12 -10.37
CA HIS A 156 10.26 26.07 -9.46
C HIS A 156 11.46 25.57 -8.65
N ARG A 157 11.49 25.90 -7.36
CA ARG A 157 12.46 25.36 -6.41
C ARG A 157 11.80 24.26 -5.61
N PHE A 158 12.36 23.06 -5.72
CA PHE A 158 11.79 21.85 -5.14
C PHE A 158 12.81 21.17 -4.26
N ARG A 159 12.41 20.84 -3.04
CA ARG A 159 13.26 20.18 -2.06
C ARG A 159 12.71 18.80 -1.73
N ILE A 160 13.56 17.81 -1.87
CA ILE A 160 13.29 16.44 -1.45
C ILE A 160 14.21 16.04 -0.29
N LEU A 161 13.74 15.11 0.53
CA LEU A 161 14.57 14.33 1.44
C LEU A 161 14.71 12.93 0.87
N LYS A 162 15.94 12.53 0.52
CA LYS A 162 16.32 11.12 0.29
C LYS A 162 16.84 10.57 1.60
N TYR A 163 16.22 9.51 2.11
CA TYR A 163 16.50 9.02 3.46
C TYR A 163 16.46 7.49 3.54
N ALA A 164 17.27 6.96 4.45
CA ALA A 164 17.15 5.59 4.90
C ALA A 164 15.94 5.54 5.85
N PRO A 165 14.86 4.83 5.50
CA PRO A 165 13.68 4.79 6.35
C PRO A 165 14.08 4.29 7.73
N ALA A 166 13.71 5.05 8.76
CA ALA A 166 13.91 4.63 10.13
C ALA A 166 13.31 3.24 10.23
N ARG A 167 14.13 2.24 10.59
CA ARG A 167 13.64 0.92 10.91
C ARG A 167 12.66 1.13 12.05
N ARG A 168 11.38 1.14 11.74
CA ARG A 168 10.36 1.05 12.76
C ARG A 168 10.54 -0.36 13.26
N GLU A 169 11.36 -0.52 14.29
CA GLU A 169 11.16 -1.62 15.22
C GLU A 169 9.72 -1.44 15.68
N SER A 170 8.78 -2.05 14.95
CA SER A 170 7.60 -2.51 15.61
C SER A 170 8.15 -3.42 16.68
N GLN A 171 8.24 -2.92 17.92
CA GLN A 171 8.01 -3.78 19.05
C GLN A 171 6.78 -4.58 18.66
N ALA A 172 6.99 -5.83 18.27
CA ALA A 172 5.95 -6.66 17.72
C ALA A 172 4.99 -6.95 18.87
N LYS A 173 4.05 -6.02 19.11
CA LYS A 173 2.75 -6.41 19.63
C LYS A 173 2.28 -7.45 18.63
N ARG A 174 2.20 -8.71 19.08
CA ARG A 174 1.66 -9.81 18.28
C ARG A 174 0.46 -9.29 17.51
N PRO A 175 0.52 -9.28 16.17
CA PRO A 175 -0.51 -8.62 15.40
C PRO A 175 -1.86 -9.27 15.69
N ARG A 176 -2.84 -8.44 16.09
CA ARG A 176 -4.14 -8.88 16.59
C ARG A 176 -4.86 -9.70 15.53
N ARG A 177 -5.44 -10.84 15.92
CA ARG A 177 -6.38 -11.56 15.05
C ARG A 177 -7.62 -10.70 14.85
N PRO A 178 -8.16 -10.58 13.63
CA PRO A 178 -9.44 -9.90 13.43
C PRO A 178 -10.52 -10.59 14.26
N ARG A 179 -11.20 -9.83 15.13
CA ARG A 179 -12.33 -10.34 15.90
C ARG A 179 -13.54 -10.50 14.98
N PRO A 180 -14.29 -11.60 15.07
CA PRO A 180 -15.52 -11.77 14.32
C PRO A 180 -16.55 -10.68 14.64
N VAL A 181 -17.33 -10.28 13.63
CA VAL A 181 -18.52 -9.46 13.86
C VAL A 181 -19.63 -10.38 14.37
N VAL A 182 -19.93 -10.28 15.66
CA VAL A 182 -20.99 -11.06 16.31
C VAL A 182 -22.28 -10.26 16.31
N ASN A 183 -23.36 -10.87 15.79
CA ASN A 183 -24.71 -10.31 15.84
C ASN A 183 -25.67 -11.35 16.45
N ARG A 184 -26.95 -10.96 16.59
CA ARG A 184 -27.99 -11.82 17.18
C ARG A 184 -28.09 -13.21 16.53
N ASP A 185 -27.91 -13.29 15.22
CA ASP A 185 -28.12 -14.54 14.46
C ASP A 185 -26.89 -15.45 14.46
N THR A 186 -25.73 -14.93 14.85
CA THR A 186 -24.44 -15.66 14.85
C THR A 186 -23.88 -15.86 16.26
N SER A 187 -24.46 -15.25 17.30
CA SER A 187 -23.92 -15.31 18.67
C SER A 187 -23.80 -16.75 19.18
N GLY A 188 -24.81 -17.60 18.95
CA GLY A 188 -24.78 -19.00 19.39
C GLY A 188 -23.66 -19.83 18.73
N PHE A 189 -23.25 -19.50 17.49
CA PHE A 189 -22.09 -20.13 16.86
C PHE A 189 -20.81 -19.77 17.61
N TRP A 190 -20.63 -18.49 17.94
CA TRP A 190 -19.43 -17.99 18.62
C TRP A 190 -19.37 -18.38 20.11
N GLU A 191 -20.52 -18.50 20.78
CA GLU A 191 -20.65 -19.08 22.13
C GLU A 191 -20.18 -20.54 22.12
N GLY A 192 -20.66 -21.35 21.15
CA GLY A 192 -20.17 -22.73 20.96
C GLY A 192 -18.66 -22.78 20.72
N VAL A 193 -18.13 -21.92 19.84
CA VAL A 193 -16.69 -21.83 19.58
C VAL A 193 -15.90 -21.50 20.85
N ALA A 194 -16.38 -20.59 21.68
CA ALA A 194 -15.75 -20.23 22.96
C ALA A 194 -15.74 -21.42 23.95
N GLU A 195 -16.74 -22.30 23.88
CA GLU A 195 -16.82 -23.56 24.63
C GLU A 195 -16.09 -24.73 23.96
N HIS A 196 -15.35 -24.48 22.86
CA HIS A 196 -14.68 -25.51 22.05
C HIS A 196 -15.65 -26.53 21.42
N ARG A 197 -16.84 -26.07 20.99
CA ARG A 197 -17.89 -26.86 20.36
C ARG A 197 -18.26 -26.26 19.02
N LEU A 198 -18.13 -27.02 17.94
CA LEU A 198 -18.48 -26.55 16.60
C LEU A 198 -19.97 -26.83 16.34
N LEU A 199 -20.81 -25.82 16.53
CA LEU A 199 -22.26 -25.97 16.39
C LEU A 199 -22.74 -25.65 14.96
N ILE A 200 -23.53 -26.56 14.40
CA ILE A 200 -24.20 -26.40 13.10
C ILE A 200 -25.68 -26.11 13.37
N GLN A 201 -26.21 -25.08 12.72
CA GLN A 201 -27.61 -24.71 12.87
C GLN A 201 -28.50 -25.72 12.13
N ARG A 202 -29.57 -26.20 12.77
CA ARG A 202 -30.52 -27.16 12.21
C ARG A 202 -31.94 -26.62 12.27
N CYS A 203 -32.69 -26.75 11.17
CA CYS A 203 -34.09 -26.35 11.14
C CYS A 203 -34.95 -27.38 11.90
N THR A 204 -35.80 -26.93 12.83
CA THR A 204 -36.72 -27.83 13.56
C THR A 204 -37.92 -28.25 12.70
N GLY A 205 -38.24 -27.50 11.63
CA GLY A 205 -39.33 -27.84 10.71
C GLY A 205 -38.99 -28.90 9.66
N CYS A 206 -37.76 -28.91 9.11
CA CYS A 206 -37.38 -29.85 8.04
C CYS A 206 -36.05 -30.59 8.28
N GLY A 207 -35.36 -30.35 9.40
CA GLY A 207 -34.08 -31.01 9.71
C GLY A 207 -32.87 -30.50 8.91
N THR A 208 -33.03 -29.56 7.98
CA THR A 208 -31.93 -29.05 7.15
C THR A 208 -30.84 -28.40 8.01
N LEU A 209 -29.61 -28.88 7.85
CA LEU A 209 -28.40 -28.31 8.43
C LEU A 209 -27.91 -27.12 7.60
N ARG A 210 -27.36 -26.09 8.26
CA ARG A 210 -26.86 -24.90 7.57
C ARG A 210 -25.68 -24.25 8.26
N HIS A 211 -24.76 -23.78 7.41
CA HIS A 211 -23.67 -22.89 7.73
C HIS A 211 -23.39 -22.02 6.48
N PRO A 212 -23.22 -20.69 6.60
CA PRO A 212 -23.30 -19.86 7.82
C PRO A 212 -24.68 -19.88 8.50
N TRP A 213 -24.73 -19.44 9.76
CA TRP A 213 -26.00 -19.31 10.48
C TRP A 213 -26.87 -18.20 9.88
N LEU A 214 -28.17 -18.46 9.77
CA LEU A 214 -29.17 -17.57 9.18
C LEU A 214 -30.44 -17.52 10.06
N PRO A 215 -31.18 -16.40 10.07
CA PRO A 215 -32.39 -16.24 10.90
C PRO A 215 -33.58 -17.10 10.46
N GLY A 216 -33.51 -17.74 9.28
CA GLY A 216 -34.57 -18.61 8.76
C GLY A 216 -34.03 -19.71 7.85
N CYS A 217 -34.82 -20.76 7.67
CA CYS A 217 -34.46 -21.89 6.82
C CYS A 217 -34.63 -21.55 5.33
N ASN A 218 -33.57 -21.68 4.54
CA ASN A 218 -33.57 -21.51 3.09
C ASN A 218 -34.30 -22.63 2.32
N ALA A 219 -34.63 -23.75 2.98
CA ALA A 219 -35.34 -24.87 2.36
C ALA A 219 -36.86 -24.80 2.55
N CYS A 220 -37.35 -24.51 3.77
CA CYS A 220 -38.79 -24.53 4.09
C CYS A 220 -39.35 -23.23 4.66
N GLY A 221 -38.52 -22.19 4.90
CA GLY A 221 -38.96 -20.90 5.43
C GLY A 221 -39.23 -20.87 6.94
N CYS A 222 -39.10 -21.99 7.66
CA CYS A 222 -39.25 -22.03 9.11
C CYS A 222 -38.23 -21.11 9.81
N LEU A 223 -38.69 -20.35 10.81
CA LEU A 223 -37.88 -19.44 11.61
C LEU A 223 -37.28 -20.11 12.86
N ASP A 224 -37.80 -21.29 13.22
CA ASP A 224 -37.34 -22.03 14.39
C ASP A 224 -36.18 -22.96 14.04
N TRP A 225 -35.23 -23.06 14.98
CA TRP A 225 -34.03 -23.86 14.83
C TRP A 225 -33.44 -24.27 16.16
N ASP A 226 -32.72 -25.38 16.13
CA ASP A 226 -31.83 -25.84 17.18
C ASP A 226 -30.41 -26.03 16.59
N THR A 227 -29.53 -26.69 17.34
CA THR A 227 -28.15 -26.96 16.90
C THR A 227 -27.83 -28.44 17.00
N VAL A 228 -26.91 -28.87 16.15
CA VAL A 228 -26.19 -30.14 16.28
C VAL A 228 -24.71 -29.84 16.43
N GLU A 229 -24.03 -30.61 17.27
CA GLU A 229 -22.58 -30.51 17.41
C GLU A 229 -21.93 -31.31 16.27
N ALA A 230 -21.02 -30.67 15.53
CA ALA A 230 -20.27 -31.32 14.48
C ALA A 230 -19.28 -32.33 15.08
N SER A 231 -19.06 -33.44 14.38
CA SER A 231 -17.98 -34.41 14.66
C SER A 231 -16.59 -33.76 14.71
N GLY A 232 -16.45 -32.61 14.03
CA GLY A 232 -15.20 -31.90 13.84
C GLY A 232 -14.38 -32.43 12.67
N GLU A 233 -14.83 -33.46 11.98
CA GLU A 233 -14.15 -34.05 10.82
C GLU A 233 -14.58 -33.34 9.54
N GLY A 234 -13.65 -33.16 8.61
CA GLY A 234 -13.93 -32.58 7.32
C GLY A 234 -12.84 -32.85 6.29
N THR A 235 -13.05 -32.34 5.09
CA THR A 235 -12.09 -32.41 3.98
C THR A 235 -11.90 -31.03 3.35
N VAL A 236 -10.69 -30.76 2.86
CA VAL A 236 -10.43 -29.53 2.09
C VAL A 236 -11.17 -29.61 0.75
N TYR A 237 -12.30 -28.93 0.62
CA TYR A 237 -13.07 -28.88 -0.62
C TYR A 237 -12.41 -27.96 -1.66
N SER A 238 -11.91 -26.81 -1.21
CA SER A 238 -11.12 -25.87 -2.02
C SER A 238 -10.22 -25.03 -1.11
N TYR A 239 -9.20 -24.37 -1.63
CA TYR A 239 -8.33 -23.49 -0.85
C TYR A 239 -7.69 -22.39 -1.70
N VAL A 240 -7.26 -21.33 -1.03
CA VAL A 240 -6.40 -20.28 -1.58
C VAL A 240 -5.16 -20.13 -0.69
N VAL A 241 -4.03 -19.74 -1.29
CA VAL A 241 -2.80 -19.40 -0.57
C VAL A 241 -2.56 -17.90 -0.70
N MET A 242 -2.52 -17.21 0.44
CA MET A 242 -2.28 -15.77 0.47
C MET A 242 -0.77 -15.49 0.51
N HIS A 243 -0.23 -14.93 -0.58
CA HIS A 243 1.19 -14.57 -0.69
C HIS A 243 1.44 -13.06 -0.48
N HIS A 244 0.62 -12.20 -1.09
CA HIS A 244 0.78 -10.75 -1.06
C HIS A 244 -0.57 -10.04 -1.33
N PRO A 245 -0.86 -8.88 -0.70
CA PRO A 245 -0.06 -8.21 0.33
C PRO A 245 -0.09 -8.96 1.68
N PRO A 246 0.96 -8.82 2.51
CA PRO A 246 0.96 -9.40 3.85
C PRO A 246 -0.16 -8.78 4.67
N PHE A 247 -1.00 -9.61 5.30
CA PHE A 247 -1.98 -9.15 6.26
C PHE A 247 -1.37 -9.23 7.67
N PRO A 248 -1.32 -8.14 8.46
CA PRO A 248 -0.57 -8.11 9.72
C PRO A 248 -0.86 -9.29 10.64
N ALA A 249 -2.13 -9.71 10.75
CA ALA A 249 -2.56 -10.77 11.65
C ALA A 249 -2.15 -12.20 11.26
N PHE A 250 -1.50 -12.41 10.12
CA PHE A 250 -1.09 -13.73 9.63
C PHE A 250 0.35 -13.67 9.13
N GLU A 251 1.10 -14.76 9.31
CA GLU A 251 2.42 -14.92 8.72
C GLU A 251 2.27 -15.49 7.29
N PRO A 252 2.56 -14.73 6.23
CA PRO A 252 2.46 -15.22 4.87
C PRO A 252 3.67 -16.08 4.46
N PRO A 253 3.51 -17.06 3.58
CA PRO A 253 2.24 -17.47 2.97
C PRO A 253 1.41 -18.41 3.87
N TYR A 254 0.09 -18.26 3.87
CA TYR A 254 -0.84 -19.11 4.62
C TYR A 254 -2.03 -19.56 3.78
N ALA A 255 -2.58 -20.73 4.10
CA ALA A 255 -3.73 -21.30 3.42
C ALA A 255 -5.05 -20.97 4.13
N VAL A 256 -6.06 -20.63 3.34
CA VAL A 256 -7.47 -20.52 3.76
C VAL A 256 -8.26 -21.54 2.95
N GLY A 257 -8.88 -22.49 3.65
CA GLY A 257 -9.67 -23.56 3.06
C GLY A 257 -11.17 -23.29 3.16
N LEU A 258 -11.89 -23.72 2.13
CA LEU A 258 -13.31 -24.06 2.23
C LEU A 258 -13.36 -25.55 2.61
N ILE A 259 -13.80 -25.83 3.84
CA ILE A 259 -13.82 -27.16 4.42
C ILE A 259 -15.24 -27.72 4.30
N GLU A 260 -15.38 -28.92 3.74
CA GLU A 260 -16.63 -29.69 3.77
C GLU A 260 -16.62 -30.60 4.99
N LEU A 261 -17.52 -30.34 5.94
CA LEU A 261 -17.67 -31.15 7.15
C LEU A 261 -18.35 -32.48 6.83
N ALA A 262 -18.16 -33.49 7.67
CA ALA A 262 -18.81 -34.79 7.55
C ALA A 262 -20.36 -34.68 7.50
N GLU A 263 -20.93 -33.66 8.14
CA GLU A 263 -22.37 -33.37 8.13
C GLU A 263 -22.86 -32.71 6.83
N GLY A 264 -21.98 -32.43 5.88
CA GLY A 264 -22.30 -31.94 4.53
C GLY A 264 -22.40 -30.42 4.37
N VAL A 265 -22.23 -29.64 5.45
CA VAL A 265 -22.12 -28.17 5.37
C VAL A 265 -20.66 -27.77 5.09
N ARG A 266 -20.47 -26.56 4.56
CA ARG A 266 -19.13 -26.02 4.29
C ARG A 266 -18.82 -24.80 5.15
N MET A 267 -17.55 -24.68 5.55
CA MET A 267 -17.06 -23.60 6.40
C MET A 267 -15.72 -23.09 5.91
N VAL A 268 -15.53 -21.77 5.91
CA VAL A 268 -14.25 -21.15 5.59
C VAL A 268 -13.40 -21.08 6.86
N SER A 269 -12.15 -21.55 6.79
CA SER A 269 -11.23 -21.49 7.92
C SER A 269 -9.76 -21.65 7.49
N ASN A 270 -8.82 -21.37 8.39
CA ASN A 270 -7.41 -21.65 8.15
C ASN A 270 -7.14 -23.15 8.17
N VAL A 271 -6.32 -23.61 7.21
CA VAL A 271 -5.76 -24.96 7.21
C VAL A 271 -4.38 -24.92 7.87
N VAL A 272 -4.17 -25.75 8.89
CA VAL A 272 -2.96 -25.76 9.71
C VAL A 272 -2.40 -27.19 9.84
N GLY A 273 -1.21 -27.31 10.44
CA GLY A 273 -0.56 -28.61 10.66
C GLY A 273 0.38 -29.05 9.54
N VAL A 274 0.31 -28.42 8.37
CA VAL A 274 1.25 -28.60 7.25
C VAL A 274 1.64 -27.26 6.64
N PRO A 275 2.79 -27.16 5.96
CA PRO A 275 3.13 -25.99 5.15
C PRO A 275 2.07 -25.68 4.08
N TYR A 276 1.91 -24.41 3.73
CA TYR A 276 0.89 -23.95 2.78
C TYR A 276 0.97 -24.66 1.42
N ASP A 277 2.18 -25.01 0.98
CA ASP A 277 2.46 -25.67 -0.29
C ASP A 277 2.17 -27.17 -0.27
N LYS A 278 1.77 -27.72 0.88
CA LYS A 278 1.30 -29.11 1.05
C LYS A 278 -0.22 -29.22 1.14
N VAL A 279 -0.96 -28.11 1.28
CA VAL A 279 -2.42 -28.14 1.27
C VAL A 279 -2.93 -28.56 -0.11
N ARG A 280 -3.83 -29.55 -0.18
CA ARG A 280 -4.44 -30.06 -1.41
C ARG A 280 -5.94 -30.27 -1.20
N ILE A 281 -6.69 -30.21 -2.30
CA ILE A 281 -8.10 -30.60 -2.31
C ILE A 281 -8.20 -32.08 -1.93
N GLY A 282 -9.17 -32.42 -1.08
CA GLY A 282 -9.40 -33.77 -0.57
C GLY A 282 -8.61 -34.14 0.69
N LEU A 283 -7.71 -33.27 1.19
CA LEU A 283 -7.00 -33.57 2.43
C LEU A 283 -7.97 -33.70 3.62
N PRO A 284 -7.85 -34.76 4.44
CA PRO A 284 -8.63 -34.89 5.64
C PRO A 284 -8.14 -33.89 6.70
N VAL A 285 -9.08 -33.25 7.37
CA VAL A 285 -8.82 -32.27 8.41
C VAL A 285 -9.73 -32.50 9.62
N ARG A 286 -9.28 -32.06 10.78
CA ARG A 286 -10.08 -32.02 12.01
C ARG A 286 -10.07 -30.62 12.61
N VAL A 287 -11.21 -30.21 13.16
CA VAL A 287 -11.34 -28.92 13.86
C VAL A 287 -10.39 -28.88 15.07
N GLU A 288 -9.75 -27.74 15.25
CA GLU A 288 -8.93 -27.37 16.39
C GLU A 288 -9.35 -25.98 16.83
N PHE A 289 -9.58 -25.78 18.13
CA PHE A 289 -9.88 -24.47 18.69
C PHE A 289 -8.60 -23.80 19.14
N ARG A 290 -8.28 -22.64 18.55
CA ARG A 290 -7.10 -21.86 18.90
C ARG A 290 -7.48 -20.62 19.69
N GLY A 291 -6.93 -20.51 20.89
CA GLY A 291 -6.99 -19.32 21.72
C GLY A 291 -5.98 -18.26 21.26
N TYR A 292 -6.42 -17.01 21.28
CA TYR A 292 -5.64 -15.81 21.04
C TYR A 292 -5.95 -14.83 22.16
N GLU A 293 -4.92 -14.27 22.78
CA GLU A 293 -5.07 -13.25 23.82
C GLU A 293 -4.49 -11.94 23.32
N ASP A 294 -5.26 -10.87 23.48
CA ASP A 294 -4.84 -9.49 23.23
C ASP A 294 -5.45 -8.54 24.26
N GLU A 295 -5.25 -7.23 24.07
CA GLU A 295 -5.74 -6.18 24.97
C GLU A 295 -7.28 -6.10 25.07
N GLU A 296 -8.00 -6.71 24.13
CA GLU A 296 -9.47 -6.77 24.08
C GLU A 296 -10.03 -8.07 24.70
N GLY A 297 -9.14 -8.94 25.22
CA GLY A 297 -9.49 -10.18 25.92
C GLY A 297 -9.32 -11.44 25.08
N ALA A 298 -9.59 -12.60 25.67
CA ALA A 298 -9.45 -13.90 25.01
C ALA A 298 -10.39 -14.04 23.80
N LEU A 299 -9.88 -14.61 22.72
CA LEU A 299 -10.57 -14.93 21.47
C LEU A 299 -10.27 -16.37 21.11
N VAL A 300 -11.30 -17.18 20.89
CA VAL A 300 -11.14 -18.54 20.36
C VAL A 300 -11.62 -18.56 18.92
N LEU A 301 -10.85 -19.15 18.01
CA LEU A 301 -11.26 -19.38 16.62
C LEU A 301 -11.13 -20.86 16.25
N PRO A 302 -12.11 -21.43 15.52
CA PRO A 302 -12.00 -22.76 14.95
C PRO A 302 -11.10 -22.74 13.71
N VAL A 303 -10.02 -23.51 13.74
CA VAL A 303 -9.14 -23.79 12.60
C VAL A 303 -9.22 -25.27 12.24
N PHE A 304 -8.72 -25.67 11.07
CA PHE A 304 -8.73 -27.06 10.64
C PHE A 304 -7.30 -27.58 10.49
N ARG A 305 -6.92 -28.53 11.32
CA ARG A 305 -5.62 -29.20 11.25
C ARG A 305 -5.70 -30.38 10.30
N VAL A 306 -4.74 -30.50 9.39
CA VAL A 306 -4.57 -31.71 8.56
C VAL A 306 -4.26 -32.90 9.47
N VAL A 307 -5.02 -33.97 9.31
CA VAL A 307 -4.73 -35.26 9.95
C VAL A 307 -3.91 -36.08 8.94
N GLU A 308 -2.69 -36.48 9.31
CA GLU A 308 -1.94 -37.42 8.48
C GLU A 308 -2.70 -38.75 8.50
N GLY A 309 -3.10 -39.24 7.32
CA GLY A 309 -3.58 -40.61 7.20
C GLY A 309 -2.39 -41.54 7.40
N GLU A 310 -2.53 -42.53 8.29
CA GLU A 310 -1.66 -43.70 8.25
C GLU A 310 -1.79 -44.32 6.84
N GLY A 311 -0.76 -44.13 6.01
CA GLY A 311 -0.70 -44.59 4.63
C GLY A 311 0.72 -44.96 4.24
#